data_AF-A0A0F2SAN0-F1
#
_entry.id   AF-A0A0F2SAN0-F1
#
_cell.length_a   1.000
_cell.length_b   1.000
_cell.length_c   1.000
_cell.angle_alpha   90.00
_cell.angle_beta   90.00
_cell.angle_gamma   90.00
#
_symmetry.space_group_name_H-M   'P 1'
#
loop_
_entity.id
_entity.type
_entity.pdbx_description
1 polymer ?
#
loop_
_entity_poly.entity_id
_entity_poly.type
_entity_poly.pdbx_seq_one_letter_code
_entity_poly.pdbx_strand_id
1 'polypeptide(L)' 'MKTDRGAVGSSMVYSIIQTALANDLKVYEYLVYLLKQMPNTDFNQSPELIEKFVPWSKELPANCYKTKN' A
#
# COMPACT_ATOMS: atom_id res chain seq x y z
N MET A 1 -21.11 15.48 14.72
CA MET A 1 -21.08 14.77 13.43
C MET A 1 -19.71 14.15 13.27
N LYS A 2 -19.57 12.83 13.48
CA LYS A 2 -18.36 12.11 13.02
C LYS A 2 -18.43 12.16 11.50
N THR A 3 -17.53 12.88 10.86
CA THR A 3 -17.52 13.03 9.40
C THR A 3 -17.33 11.65 8.78
N ASP A 4 -18.38 11.15 8.13
CA ASP A 4 -18.41 10.00 7.21
C ASP A 4 -17.11 9.78 6.44
N ARG A 5 -16.51 10.85 5.89
CA ARG A 5 -15.23 10.82 5.16
C ARG A 5 -14.07 10.29 6.00
N GLY A 6 -14.00 10.62 7.29
CA GLY A 6 -12.94 10.14 8.18
C GLY A 6 -13.09 8.66 8.52
N ALA A 7 -14.33 8.19 8.70
CA ALA A 7 -14.63 6.77 8.90
C ALA A 7 -14.27 5.96 7.64
N VAL A 8 -14.65 6.46 6.46
CA VAL A 8 -14.32 5.85 5.17
C VAL A 8 -12.80 5.79 4.96
N GLY A 9 -12.09 6.90 5.14
CA GLY A 9 -10.63 6.93 5.02
C GLY A 9 -9.93 5.95 5.98
N SER A 10 -10.39 5.89 7.23
CA SER A 10 -9.86 4.95 8.23
C SER A 10 -10.10 3.49 7.83
N SER A 11 -11.30 3.17 7.30
CA SER A 11 -11.60 1.82 6.81
C SER A 11 -10.74 1.41 5.61
N MET A 12 -10.45 2.34 4.68
CA MET A 12 -9.57 2.07 3.55
C MET A 12 -8.14 1.78 4.01
N VAL A 13 -7.59 2.60 4.91
CA VAL A 13 -6.25 2.37 5.48
C VAL A 13 -6.20 1.03 6.22
N TYR A 14 -7.25 0.70 6.99
CA TYR A 14 -7.35 -0.57 7.67
C TYR A 14 -7.32 -1.76 6.70
N SER A 15 -8.08 -1.70 5.60
CA SER A 15 -8.05 -2.73 4.55
C SER A 15 -6.63 -2.91 3.99
N ILE A 16 -5.91 -1.83 3.69
CA ILE A 16 -4.52 -1.90 3.20
C ILE A 16 -3.60 -2.57 4.23
N ILE A 17 -3.75 -2.24 5.52
CA ILE A 17 -3.00 -2.87 6.61
C ILE A 17 -3.24 -4.37 6.65
N GLN A 18 -4.50 -4.81 6.60
CA GLN A 18 -4.84 -6.23 6.62
C GLN A 18 -4.27 -6.97 5.41
N THR A 19 -4.36 -6.36 4.23
CA THR A 19 -3.79 -6.91 3.00
C THR A 19 -2.26 -7.03 3.10
N ALA A 20 -1.57 -6.03 3.63
CA ALA A 20 -0.11 -6.06 3.82
C ALA A 20 0.32 -7.18 4.79
N LEU A 21 -0.42 -7.35 5.89
CA LEU A 21 -0.18 -8.43 6.85
C LEU A 21 -0.34 -9.81 6.22
N ALA A 22 -1.37 -10.00 5.39
CA ALA A 22 -1.65 -11.25 4.68
C ALA A 22 -0.62 -11.62 3.60
N ASN A 23 0.18 -10.65 3.14
CA ASN A 23 1.23 -10.84 2.12
C ASN A 23 2.65 -10.78 2.70
N ASP A 24 2.80 -10.97 4.01
CA ASP A 24 4.11 -10.95 4.69
C ASP A 24 4.92 -9.66 4.52
N LEU A 25 4.23 -8.54 4.42
CA LEU A 25 4.84 -7.22 4.36
C LEU A 25 4.95 -6.59 5.75
N LYS A 26 5.98 -5.75 5.92
CA LYS A 26 6.08 -4.80 7.02
C LYS A 26 5.13 -3.64 6.75
N VAL A 27 4.04 -3.59 7.51
CA VAL A 27 2.94 -2.63 7.32
C VAL A 27 3.43 -1.19 7.21
N TYR A 28 4.31 -0.76 8.12
CA TYR A 28 4.83 0.61 8.13
C TYR A 28 5.58 0.96 6.85
N GLU A 29 6.57 0.14 6.47
CA GLU A 29 7.39 0.35 5.27
C GLU A 29 6.54 0.36 3.99
N TYR A 30 5.57 -0.55 3.91
CA TYR A 30 4.66 -0.64 2.77
C TYR A 30 3.76 0.60 2.67
N LEU A 31 3.14 1.05 3.76
CA LEU A 31 2.34 2.27 3.76
C LEU A 31 3.18 3.51 3.39
N VAL A 32 4.40 3.61 3.92
CA VAL A 32 5.33 4.69 3.57
C VAL A 32 5.66 4.67 2.08
N TYR A 33 5.91 3.49 1.51
CA TYR A 33 6.14 3.35 0.07
C TYR A 33 4.93 3.77 -0.75
N LEU A 34 3.74 3.24 -0.46
CA LEU A 34 2.52 3.59 -1.19
C LEU A 34 2.24 5.10 -1.14
N LEU A 35 2.26 5.70 0.05
CA LEU A 35 1.92 7.10 0.25
C LEU A 35 2.97 8.06 -0.34
N LYS A 36 4.22 7.62 -0.50
CA LYS A 36 5.28 8.42 -1.16
C LYS A 36 5.31 8.25 -2.68
N GLN A 37 5.02 7.06 -3.20
CA GLN A 37 5.28 6.73 -4.60
C GLN A 37 4.01 6.74 -5.46
N MET A 38 2.87 6.23 -4.95
CA MET A 38 1.65 6.17 -5.76
C MET A 38 1.15 7.55 -6.20
N PRO A 39 1.09 8.59 -5.35
CA PRO A 39 0.59 9.91 -5.79
C PRO A 39 1.47 10.57 -6.87
N ASN A 40 2.73 10.13 -6.99
CA ASN A 40 3.70 10.64 -7.95
C ASN A 40 3.80 9.78 -9.22
N THR A 41 2.92 8.78 -9.38
CA THR A 41 2.91 7.87 -10.53
C THR A 41 1.82 8.28 -11.52
N ASP A 42 2.17 8.36 -12.81
CA ASP A 42 1.21 8.69 -13.86
C ASP A 42 0.37 7.46 -14.27
N PHE A 43 -0.67 7.19 -13.48
CA PHE A 43 -1.64 6.13 -13.79
C PHE A 43 -2.59 6.47 -14.93
N ASN A 44 -2.65 7.74 -15.39
CA ASN A 44 -3.55 8.11 -16.48
C ASN A 44 -2.99 7.62 -17.83
N GLN A 45 -1.67 7.78 -18.01
CA GLN A 45 -0.98 7.32 -19.22
C GLN A 45 -0.53 5.87 -19.13
N SER A 46 -0.19 5.41 -17.92
CA SER A 46 0.34 4.05 -17.68
C SER A 46 -0.36 3.36 -16.51
N PRO A 47 -1.61 2.90 -16.68
CA PRO A 47 -2.36 2.19 -15.63
C PRO A 47 -1.67 0.93 -15.13
N GLU A 48 -0.91 0.25 -15.98
CA GLU A 48 -0.15 -0.97 -15.67
C GLU A 48 0.90 -0.78 -14.57
N LEU A 49 1.30 0.47 -14.29
CA LEU A 49 2.21 0.79 -13.19
C LEU A 49 1.62 0.41 -11.82
N ILE A 50 0.31 0.17 -11.72
CA ILE A 50 -0.31 -0.33 -10.48
C ILE A 50 0.30 -1.65 -10.01
N GLU A 51 0.80 -2.48 -10.93
CA GLU A 51 1.48 -3.75 -10.63
C GLU A 51 2.76 -3.58 -9.80
N LYS A 52 3.31 -2.37 -9.71
CA LYS A 52 4.45 -2.03 -8.83
C LYS A 52 4.06 -1.81 -7.37
N PHE A 53 2.76 -1.64 -7.12
CA PHE A 53 2.21 -1.26 -5.81
C PHE A 53 1.37 -2.34 -5.17
N VAL A 54 0.97 -3.37 -5.92
CA VAL A 54 0.23 -4.50 -5.37
C VAL A 54 1.08 -5.25 -4.32
N PRO A 55 0.46 -5.83 -3.29
CA PRO A 55 1.18 -6.39 -2.14
C PRO A 55 1.97 -7.67 -2.50
N TRP A 56 1.65 -8.32 -3.62
CA TRP A 56 2.40 -9.45 -4.18
C TRP A 56 3.40 -9.03 -5.27
N SER A 57 3.60 -7.72 -5.49
CA SER A 57 4.55 -7.23 -6.47
C SER A 57 5.96 -7.66 -6.09
N LYS A 58 6.75 -8.06 -7.09
CA LYS A 58 8.18 -8.35 -6.93
C LYS A 58 9.04 -7.09 -6.99
N GLU A 59 8.43 -5.95 -7.33
CA GLU A 59 9.10 -4.65 -7.46
C GLU A 59 9.01 -3.81 -6.17
N LEU A 60 8.42 -4.34 -5.09
CA LEU A 60 8.39 -3.62 -3.82
C LEU A 60 9.82 -3.45 -3.27
N PRO A 61 10.10 -2.35 -2.56
CA PRO A 61 11.36 -2.17 -1.86
C PRO A 61 11.69 -3.35 -0.93
N ALA A 62 12.97 -3.77 -0.88
CA ALA A 62 13.39 -4.91 -0.08
C ALA A 62 13.05 -4.78 1.42
N ASN A 63 13.07 -3.55 1.96
CA ASN A 63 12.67 -3.26 3.33
C ASN A 63 11.19 -3.53 3.61
N CYS A 64 10.32 -3.56 2.59
CA CYS A 64 8.90 -3.88 2.73
C CYS A 64 8.64 -5.34 3.11
N TYR A 65 9.54 -6.27 2.81
CA TYR A 65 9.33 -7.68 3.14
C TYR A 65 9.77 -8.00 4.57
N LYS A 66 9.02 -8.86 5.26
CA LYS A 66 9.48 -9.46 6.52
C LYS A 66 10.67 -10.37 6.24
N THR A 67 11.69 -10.31 7.09
CA THR A 67 12.76 -11.31 7.10
C THR A 67 12.18 -12.64 7.56
N LYS A 68 12.37 -13.70 6.78
CA LYS A 68 12.04 -15.06 7.22
C LYS A 68 13.04 -15.44 8.31
N ASN A 69 12.53 -15.70 9.51
CA ASN A 69 13.28 -16.34 10.59
C ASN A 69 13.33 -17.85 10.37
#